data_AF-A0A7J6SZZ3-F1
#
_entry.id   AF-A0A7J6SZZ3-F1
#
_cell.length_a   1.000
_cell.length_b   1.000
_cell.length_c   1.000
_cell.angle_alpha   90.00
_cell.angle_beta   90.00
_cell.angle_gamma   90.00
#
_symmetry.space_group_name_H-M   'P 1'
#
loop_
_entity.id
_entity.type
_entity.pdbx_description
1 polymer ?
#
loop_
_entity_poly.entity_id
_entity_poly.type
_entity_poly.pdbx_seq_one_letter_code
_entity_poly.pdbx_strand_id
1 'polypeptide(L)'
;LLQRWDGDDWVTTGRIGDPSFEGGKWEHNKPAPGHLWGVRNFASVDEKWEVAELRLHGEEDCSDEAALEGEPTATATLEQSPLAFDQNKYTFWVADCSDEANPEKGCYSGQATLALSFPSSREVKCFKILQTSIPARQATSVELVRWAGLAWEVVAFQDAIGGTRRPGPGQAPSGT
;
A
#
# COMPACT_ATOMS: atom_id res chain seq x y z
N LEU A 1 -5.44 32.34 20.18
CA LEU A 1 -6.75 31.94 20.75
C LEU A 1 -7.36 30.94 19.79
N LEU A 2 -7.90 29.83 20.28
CA LEU A 2 -8.74 28.94 19.50
C LEU A 2 -10.15 29.50 19.56
N GLN A 3 -10.75 29.77 18.40
CA GLN A 3 -12.10 30.31 18.29
C GLN A 3 -12.91 29.38 17.37
N ARG A 4 -14.18 29.18 17.70
CA ARG A 4 -15.14 28.55 16.78
C ARG A 4 -16.28 29.51 16.52
N TRP A 5 -16.83 29.45 15.31
CA TRP A 5 -18.07 30.12 14.95
C TRP A 5 -19.26 29.30 15.48
N ASP A 6 -20.19 29.94 16.19
CA ASP A 6 -21.37 29.25 16.76
C ASP A 6 -22.66 29.47 15.98
N GLY A 7 -22.62 30.26 14.92
CA GLY A 7 -23.77 30.65 14.11
C GLY A 7 -24.03 32.16 14.14
N ASP A 8 -23.62 32.84 15.21
CA ASP A 8 -23.85 34.29 15.39
C ASP A 8 -22.56 35.07 15.70
N ASP A 9 -21.60 34.49 16.43
CA ASP A 9 -20.34 35.17 16.80
C ASP A 9 -19.10 34.23 16.84
N TRP A 10 -17.92 34.84 16.83
CA TRP A 10 -16.64 34.14 17.03
C TRP A 10 -16.40 33.93 18.53
N VAL A 11 -16.79 32.75 19.01
CA VAL A 11 -16.61 32.41 20.42
C VAL A 11 -15.23 31.81 20.64
N THR A 12 -14.49 32.36 21.60
CA THR A 12 -13.21 31.78 22.03
C THR A 12 -13.46 30.48 22.76
N THR A 13 -13.04 29.38 22.14
CA THR A 13 -13.16 28.04 22.71
C THR A 13 -11.96 27.68 23.56
N GLY A 14 -10.77 28.25 23.30
CA GLY A 14 -9.58 27.95 24.09
C GLY A 14 -8.39 28.87 23.87
N ARG A 15 -7.31 28.64 24.62
CA ARG A 15 -6.01 29.28 24.43
C ARG A 15 -4.98 28.22 24.06
N ILE A 16 -4.18 28.51 23.04
CA ILE A 16 -3.03 27.66 22.69
C ILE A 16 -2.09 27.65 23.90
N GLY A 17 -1.85 26.47 24.48
CA GLY A 17 -1.03 26.30 25.69
C GLY A 17 -1.79 26.21 27.01
N ASP A 18 -3.13 26.23 27.00
CA ASP A 18 -3.93 25.93 28.19
C ASP A 18 -3.81 24.42 28.53
N PRO A 19 -3.39 24.03 29.74
CA PRO A 19 -3.22 22.62 30.12
C PRO A 19 -4.54 21.83 30.17
N SER A 20 -5.70 22.51 30.22
CA SER A 20 -7.01 21.86 30.08
C SER A 20 -7.36 21.51 28.63
N PHE A 21 -6.67 22.14 27.67
CA PHE A 21 -6.51 21.62 26.31
C PHE A 21 -5.28 20.71 26.32
N GLU A 22 -5.42 19.50 26.86
CA GLU A 22 -4.65 18.37 26.34
C GLU A 22 -5.07 18.25 24.87
N GLY A 23 -4.40 19.01 23.99
CA GLY A 23 -4.61 18.97 22.55
C GLY A 23 -4.70 17.51 22.18
N GLY A 24 -5.88 17.10 21.68
CA GLY A 24 -6.31 15.71 21.67
C GLY A 24 -5.12 14.82 21.39
N LYS A 25 -4.80 13.91 22.35
CA LYS A 25 -3.61 13.06 22.34
C LYS A 25 -3.18 12.90 20.90
N TRP A 26 -2.08 13.53 20.50
CA TRP A 26 -1.55 13.37 19.15
C TRP A 26 -1.47 11.86 18.94
N GLU A 27 -2.46 11.28 18.28
CA GLU A 27 -2.45 9.86 18.06
C GLU A 27 -1.26 9.71 17.14
N HIS A 28 -0.25 9.03 17.65
CA HIS A 28 0.90 8.63 16.88
C HIS A 28 0.36 7.62 15.86
N ASN A 29 -0.31 8.12 14.81
CA ASN A 29 -0.95 7.35 13.74
C ASN A 29 0.09 6.70 12.83
N LYS A 30 1.38 6.86 13.15
CA LYS A 30 2.47 6.13 12.51
C LYS A 30 2.56 4.77 13.20
N PRO A 31 2.38 3.66 12.47
CA PRO A 31 2.59 2.33 13.03
C PRO A 31 3.99 2.21 13.63
N ALA A 32 4.10 1.44 14.71
CA ALA A 32 5.41 1.06 15.25
C ALA A 32 6.19 0.24 14.21
N PRO A 33 7.53 0.20 14.28
CA PRO A 33 8.33 -0.68 13.43
C PRO A 33 7.82 -2.13 13.46
N GLY A 34 7.70 -2.76 12.30
CA GLY A 34 7.22 -4.15 12.19
C GLY A 34 5.70 -4.35 12.31
N HIS A 35 4.93 -3.29 12.55
CA HIS A 35 3.47 -3.35 12.58
C HIS A 35 2.81 -3.11 11.21
N LEU A 36 3.58 -2.71 10.20
CA LEU A 36 3.05 -2.42 8.88
C LEU A 36 3.92 -3.09 7.81
N TRP A 37 3.27 -3.90 6.98
CA TRP A 37 3.90 -4.64 5.90
C TRP A 37 3.08 -4.51 4.63
N GLY A 38 3.74 -4.40 3.49
CA GLY A 38 3.04 -4.27 2.22
C GLY A 38 3.85 -4.67 1.02
N VAL A 39 3.19 -4.63 -0.12
CA VAL A 39 3.78 -4.81 -1.43
C VAL A 39 3.75 -3.47 -2.16
N ARG A 40 4.90 -3.11 -2.73
CA ARG A 40 5.10 -1.85 -3.44
C ARG A 40 5.49 -2.12 -4.89
N ASN A 41 4.98 -1.32 -5.84
CA ASN A 41 5.40 -1.47 -7.22
C ASN A 41 6.88 -1.09 -7.37
N PHE A 42 7.68 -1.95 -7.99
CA PHE A 42 9.07 -1.62 -8.34
C PHE A 42 9.19 -1.16 -9.79
N ALA A 43 8.48 -1.82 -10.70
CA ALA A 43 8.38 -1.33 -12.06
C ALA A 43 7.35 -0.20 -12.14
N SER A 44 7.59 0.75 -13.05
CA SER A 44 6.53 1.66 -13.47
C SER A 44 5.39 0.87 -14.12
N VAL A 45 4.17 1.34 -13.93
CA VAL A 45 2.96 0.80 -14.55
C VAL A 45 2.44 1.85 -15.52
N ASP A 46 2.10 1.46 -16.74
CA ASP A 46 1.72 2.39 -17.82
C ASP A 46 0.40 3.11 -17.49
N GLU A 47 -0.58 2.36 -16.99
CA GLU A 47 -1.85 2.83 -16.45
C GLU A 47 -1.90 2.64 -14.91
N LYS A 48 -3.08 2.75 -14.31
CA LYS A 48 -3.28 2.53 -12.87
C LYS A 48 -3.00 1.07 -12.54
N TRP A 49 -2.18 0.84 -11.52
CA TRP A 49 -1.91 -0.50 -11.02
C TRP A 49 -3.16 -1.08 -10.35
N GLU A 50 -3.63 -2.23 -10.82
CA GLU A 50 -4.80 -2.91 -10.28
C GLU A 50 -4.45 -4.26 -9.66
N VAL A 51 -4.82 -4.42 -8.39
CA VAL A 51 -4.61 -5.64 -7.61
C VAL A 51 -5.97 -6.16 -7.16
N ALA A 52 -6.27 -7.39 -7.56
CA ALA A 52 -7.49 -8.09 -7.14
C ALA A 52 -7.32 -8.67 -5.74
N GLU A 53 -6.18 -9.31 -5.47
CA GLU A 53 -5.92 -9.94 -4.16
C GLU A 53 -4.47 -9.76 -3.75
N LEU A 54 -4.26 -9.48 -2.47
CA LEU A 54 -2.98 -9.56 -1.78
C LEU A 54 -3.17 -10.35 -0.49
N ARG A 55 -2.30 -11.34 -0.25
CA ARG A 55 -2.24 -12.08 1.01
C ARG A 55 -0.81 -12.07 1.52
N LEU A 56 -0.64 -11.74 2.79
CA LEU A 56 0.64 -11.79 3.48
C LEU A 56 0.65 -12.99 4.41
N HIS A 57 1.78 -13.69 4.51
CA HIS A 57 1.89 -14.92 5.31
C HIS A 57 3.09 -14.84 6.25
N GLY A 58 2.93 -15.33 7.47
CA GLY A 58 4.02 -15.46 8.45
C GLY A 58 4.84 -16.75 8.29
N GLU A 59 4.38 -17.65 7.42
CA GLU A 59 5.00 -18.94 7.12
C GLU A 59 5.62 -18.93 5.72
N GLU A 60 6.56 -19.83 5.45
CA GLU A 60 7.33 -19.85 4.19
C GLU A 60 6.58 -20.52 3.03
N ASP A 61 5.54 -21.32 3.33
CA ASP A 61 4.78 -22.07 2.34
C ASP A 61 3.61 -21.28 1.72
N CYS A 62 3.35 -20.07 2.24
CA CYS A 62 2.24 -19.20 1.85
C CYS A 62 0.88 -19.91 1.86
N SER A 63 0.64 -20.85 2.78
CA SER A 63 -0.65 -21.55 2.86
C SER A 63 -1.80 -20.58 3.05
N ASP A 64 -2.91 -20.77 2.32
CA ASP A 64 -4.09 -19.90 2.39
C ASP A 64 -4.75 -19.91 3.78
N GLU A 65 -4.61 -21.00 4.53
CA GLU A 65 -5.14 -21.13 5.90
C GLU A 65 -4.34 -20.31 6.92
N ALA A 66 -3.10 -19.92 6.58
CA ALA A 66 -2.18 -19.17 7.44
C ALA A 66 -1.97 -17.73 6.96
N ALA A 67 -2.92 -17.17 6.19
CA ALA A 67 -2.88 -15.77 5.80
C ALA A 67 -3.01 -14.85 7.05
N LEU A 68 -2.19 -13.82 7.11
CA LEU A 68 -2.23 -12.84 8.17
C LEU A 68 -3.40 -11.88 7.97
N GLU A 69 -4.16 -11.66 9.04
CA GLU A 69 -5.24 -10.66 9.08
C GLU A 69 -4.73 -9.36 9.71
N GLY A 70 -5.11 -8.24 9.10
CA GLY A 70 -4.76 -6.90 9.55
C GLY A 70 -5.68 -5.86 8.93
N GLU A 71 -5.49 -4.60 9.30
CA GLU A 71 -6.24 -3.48 8.75
C GLU A 71 -5.64 -3.06 7.40
N PRO A 72 -6.41 -3.10 6.29
CA PRO A 72 -5.94 -2.67 4.98
C PRO A 72 -5.52 -1.20 4.96
N THR A 73 -4.39 -0.92 4.34
CA THR A 73 -3.93 0.45 4.08
C THR A 73 -3.21 0.51 2.74
N ALA A 74 -3.32 1.64 2.04
CA ALA A 74 -2.68 1.81 0.75
C ALA A 74 -2.34 3.28 0.52
N THR A 75 -1.54 3.55 -0.53
CA THR A 75 -1.32 4.90 -1.04
C THR A 75 -2.54 5.47 -1.77
N ALA A 76 -3.50 4.63 -2.17
CA ALA A 76 -4.78 5.06 -2.74
C ALA A 76 -5.78 5.49 -1.64
N THR A 77 -7.04 5.78 -2.02
CA THR A 77 -8.09 6.08 -1.03
C THR A 77 -8.31 4.89 -0.09
N LEU A 78 -8.47 5.19 1.21
CA LEU A 78 -8.66 4.16 2.24
C LEU A 78 -9.90 3.29 1.96
N GLU A 79 -10.92 3.83 1.31
CA GLU A 79 -12.15 3.11 0.94
C GLU A 79 -11.92 1.95 -0.03
N GLN A 80 -10.89 2.04 -0.89
CA GLN A 80 -10.57 0.98 -1.86
C GLN A 80 -9.59 -0.06 -1.32
N SER A 81 -8.87 0.25 -0.23
CA SER A 81 -7.84 -0.64 0.33
C SER A 81 -8.38 -2.04 0.68
N PRO A 82 -9.59 -2.19 1.25
CA PRO A 82 -10.16 -3.51 1.53
C PRO A 82 -10.42 -4.39 0.30
N LEU A 83 -10.58 -3.81 -0.89
CA LEU A 83 -10.91 -4.57 -2.11
C LEU A 83 -9.81 -5.54 -2.55
N ALA A 84 -8.57 -5.35 -2.11
CA ALA A 84 -7.49 -6.31 -2.38
C ALA A 84 -7.34 -7.38 -1.28
N PHE A 85 -8.19 -7.37 -0.25
CA PHE A 85 -8.13 -8.31 0.87
C PHE A 85 -9.50 -8.95 1.14
N ASP A 86 -10.47 -8.79 0.24
CA ASP A 86 -11.86 -9.24 0.42
C ASP A 86 -12.12 -10.67 -0.09
N GLN A 87 -11.10 -11.34 -0.64
CA GLN A 87 -11.16 -12.68 -1.23
C GLN A 87 -12.02 -12.79 -2.50
N ASN A 88 -12.41 -11.65 -3.07
CA ASN A 88 -13.12 -11.56 -4.32
C ASN A 88 -12.20 -11.15 -5.48
N LYS A 89 -11.83 -12.13 -6.31
CA LYS A 89 -10.96 -11.96 -7.49
C LYS A 89 -11.53 -11.08 -8.61
N TYR A 90 -12.75 -10.55 -8.44
CA TYR A 90 -13.44 -9.70 -9.42
C TYR A 90 -13.57 -8.24 -8.95
N THR A 91 -13.19 -7.94 -7.71
CA THR A 91 -12.97 -6.57 -7.22
C THR A 91 -11.50 -6.22 -7.33
N PHE A 92 -11.19 -4.93 -7.38
CA PHE A 92 -9.82 -4.46 -7.56
C PHE A 92 -9.58 -3.25 -6.67
N TRP A 93 -8.49 -3.28 -5.92
CA TRP A 93 -7.83 -2.07 -5.50
C TRP A 93 -7.15 -1.43 -6.72
N VAL A 94 -7.28 -0.11 -6.83
CA VAL A 94 -6.68 0.66 -7.93
C VAL A 94 -5.77 1.71 -7.33
N ALA A 95 -4.49 1.69 -7.74
CA ALA A 95 -3.55 2.70 -7.28
C ALA A 95 -3.93 4.08 -7.82
N ASP A 96 -3.92 5.08 -6.94
CA ASP A 96 -4.05 6.48 -7.33
C ASP A 96 -2.68 7.14 -7.39
N CYS A 97 -2.11 7.16 -8.60
CA CYS A 97 -0.87 7.86 -8.93
C CYS A 97 -1.11 9.04 -9.89
N SER A 98 -2.37 9.45 -9.99
CA SER A 98 -2.77 10.51 -10.89
C SER A 98 -2.24 11.87 -10.42
N ASP A 99 -2.13 12.81 -11.36
CA ASP A 99 -1.93 14.22 -11.05
C ASP A 99 -3.00 15.07 -11.76
N GLU A 100 -3.13 16.35 -11.39
CA GLU A 100 -4.16 17.25 -11.93
C GLU A 100 -4.10 17.39 -13.45
N ALA A 101 -2.92 17.17 -14.05
CA ALA A 101 -2.71 17.29 -15.48
C ALA A 101 -3.01 15.99 -16.24
N ASN A 102 -2.89 14.83 -15.58
CA ASN A 102 -3.11 13.52 -16.17
C ASN A 102 -3.80 12.55 -15.19
N PRO A 103 -5.14 12.45 -15.20
CA PRO A 103 -5.91 11.58 -14.30
C PRO A 103 -5.74 10.08 -14.60
N GLU A 104 -5.25 9.72 -15.80
CA GLU A 104 -5.04 8.34 -16.26
C GLU A 104 -3.58 7.90 -16.11
N LYS A 105 -2.72 8.77 -15.61
CA LYS A 105 -1.31 8.48 -15.40
C LYS A 105 -1.13 7.26 -14.50
N GLY A 106 -0.30 6.33 -14.97
CA GLY A 106 0.13 5.20 -14.16
C GLY A 106 1.14 5.55 -13.06
N CYS A 107 1.55 4.53 -12.32
CA CYS A 107 2.43 4.71 -11.18
C CYS A 107 3.89 4.58 -11.60
N TYR A 108 4.74 5.56 -11.24
CA TYR A 108 6.18 5.37 -11.30
C TYR A 108 6.63 4.35 -10.25
N SER A 109 7.82 3.77 -10.47
CA SER A 109 8.52 2.93 -9.48
C SER A 109 8.42 3.49 -8.06
N GLY A 110 7.94 2.68 -7.13
CA GLY A 110 7.89 2.97 -5.70
C GLY A 110 6.75 3.88 -5.24
N GLN A 111 5.87 4.34 -6.14
CA GLN A 111 4.80 5.28 -5.78
C GLN A 111 3.57 4.62 -5.15
N ALA A 112 3.28 3.39 -5.52
CA ALA A 112 2.07 2.69 -5.11
C ALA A 112 2.40 1.57 -4.13
N THR A 113 1.78 1.61 -2.95
CA THR A 113 1.95 0.58 -1.91
C THR A 113 0.58 0.12 -1.42
N LEU A 114 0.43 -1.20 -1.27
CA LEU A 114 -0.73 -1.86 -0.68
C LEU A 114 -0.27 -2.71 0.50
N ALA A 115 -0.86 -2.52 1.67
CA ALA A 115 -0.30 -2.99 2.94
C ALA A 115 -1.36 -3.41 3.96
N LEU A 116 -0.94 -4.15 4.98
CA LEU A 116 -1.69 -4.48 6.18
C LEU A 116 -1.00 -3.90 7.41
N SER A 117 -1.78 -3.18 8.21
CA SER A 117 -1.41 -2.73 9.55
C SER A 117 -1.86 -3.74 10.60
N PHE A 118 -1.00 -4.04 11.57
CA PHE A 118 -1.24 -5.04 12.59
C PHE A 118 -1.24 -4.42 13.99
N PRO A 119 -2.08 -4.94 14.91
CA PRO A 119 -2.10 -4.46 16.30
C PRO A 119 -0.81 -4.80 17.07
N SER A 120 -0.07 -5.82 16.63
CA SER A 120 1.23 -6.22 17.17
C SER A 120 2.23 -6.47 16.05
N SER A 121 3.53 -6.38 16.36
CA SER A 121 4.58 -6.64 15.38
C SER A 121 4.43 -8.01 14.77
N ARG A 122 4.46 -8.07 13.44
CA ARG A 122 4.43 -9.30 12.66
C ARG A 122 5.69 -9.46 11.84
N GLU A 123 5.99 -10.70 11.51
CA GLU A 123 6.99 -11.05 10.50
C GLU A 123 6.25 -11.63 9.30
N VAL A 124 6.49 -11.07 8.12
CA VAL A 124 5.96 -11.59 6.86
C VAL A 124 7.11 -12.30 6.16
N LYS A 125 6.92 -13.59 5.87
CA LYS A 125 7.92 -14.42 5.20
C LYS A 125 7.65 -14.56 3.72
N CYS A 126 6.37 -14.51 3.32
CA CYS A 126 6.00 -14.53 1.91
C CYS A 126 4.64 -13.88 1.67
N PHE A 127 4.30 -13.73 0.38
CA PHE A 127 3.04 -13.14 -0.04
C PHE A 127 2.50 -13.81 -1.31
N LYS A 128 1.20 -13.69 -1.53
CA LYS A 128 0.52 -14.03 -2.78
C LYS A 128 -0.12 -12.76 -3.34
N ILE A 129 0.03 -12.51 -4.63
CA ILE A 129 -0.58 -11.37 -5.31
C ILE A 129 -1.31 -11.83 -6.58
N LEU A 130 -2.52 -11.33 -6.78
CA LEU A 130 -3.29 -11.46 -8.00
C LEU A 130 -3.54 -10.07 -8.57
N GLN A 131 -3.03 -9.83 -9.78
CA GLN A 131 -3.21 -8.57 -10.50
C GLN A 131 -4.33 -8.71 -11.54
N THR A 132 -4.82 -7.58 -12.05
CA THR A 132 -5.70 -7.55 -13.23
C THR A 132 -5.09 -8.30 -14.42
N SER A 133 -5.90 -8.76 -15.37
CA SER A 133 -5.40 -9.44 -16.59
C SER A 133 -4.91 -8.47 -17.68
N ILE A 134 -5.13 -7.17 -17.50
CA ILE A 134 -4.77 -6.11 -18.44
C ILE A 134 -3.29 -5.75 -18.27
N PRO A 135 -2.40 -6.03 -19.25
CA PRO A 135 -0.96 -5.85 -19.07
C PRO A 135 -0.52 -4.43 -18.69
N ALA A 136 -1.18 -3.41 -19.26
CA ALA A 136 -0.88 -2.00 -18.97
C ALA A 136 -1.16 -1.59 -17.52
N ARG A 137 -1.91 -2.40 -16.78
CA ARG A 137 -2.33 -2.16 -15.37
C ARG A 137 -1.66 -3.14 -14.39
N GLN A 138 -0.68 -3.91 -14.85
CA GLN A 138 0.12 -4.82 -14.03
C GLN A 138 1.49 -4.22 -13.73
N ALA A 139 1.98 -4.42 -12.51
CA ALA A 139 3.41 -4.30 -12.22
C ALA A 139 4.12 -5.56 -12.72
N THR A 140 5.25 -5.40 -13.41
CA THR A 140 6.12 -6.52 -13.83
C THR A 140 7.04 -7.01 -12.71
N SER A 141 7.29 -6.15 -11.71
CA SER A 141 8.05 -6.46 -10.50
C SER A 141 7.58 -5.63 -9.31
N VAL A 142 7.69 -6.21 -8.10
CA VAL A 142 7.29 -5.60 -6.83
C VAL A 142 8.33 -5.84 -5.74
N GLU A 143 8.24 -5.05 -4.68
CA GLU A 143 9.00 -5.21 -3.44
C GLU A 143 8.07 -5.59 -2.30
N LEU A 144 8.51 -6.53 -1.46
CA LEU A 144 7.97 -6.70 -0.12
C LEU A 144 8.65 -5.66 0.78
N VAL A 145 7.84 -4.81 1.41
CA VAL A 145 8.33 -3.71 2.25
C VAL A 145 7.79 -3.81 3.67
N ARG A 146 8.61 -3.39 4.63
CA ARG A 146 8.27 -3.29 6.05
C ARG A 146 8.45 -1.85 6.52
N TRP A 147 7.52 -1.35 7.33
CA TRP A 147 7.70 -0.06 7.98
C TRP A 147 8.70 -0.16 9.15
N ALA A 148 9.75 0.64 9.09
CA ALA A 148 10.81 0.69 10.11
C ALA A 148 10.64 1.87 11.09
N GLY A 149 9.46 2.51 11.13
CA GLY A 149 9.16 3.64 12.03
C GLY A 149 9.39 5.03 11.42
N LEU A 150 10.35 5.14 10.50
CA LEU A 150 10.65 6.39 9.77
C LEU A 150 10.49 6.27 8.26
N ALA A 151 10.79 5.09 7.72
CA ALA A 151 10.74 4.81 6.30
C ALA A 151 10.34 3.34 6.05
N TRP A 152 9.95 3.07 4.82
CA TRP A 152 9.81 1.71 4.31
C TRP A 152 11.20 1.12 4.05
N GLU A 153 11.40 -0.09 4.56
CA GLU A 153 12.57 -0.93 4.31
C GLU A 153 12.17 -2.03 3.33
N VAL A 154 13.00 -2.25 2.30
CA VAL A 154 12.80 -3.35 1.34
C VAL A 154 13.31 -4.64 1.96
N VAL A 155 12.45 -5.64 2.08
CA VAL A 155 12.75 -6.94 2.66
C VAL A 155 13.03 -7.98 1.58
N ALA A 156 12.25 -7.95 0.50
CA ALA A 156 12.43 -8.84 -0.64
C ALA A 156 12.00 -8.16 -1.93
N PHE A 157 12.48 -8.71 -3.05
CA PHE A 157 12.16 -8.27 -4.39
C PHE A 157 11.64 -9.45 -5.20
N GLN A 158 10.60 -9.22 -6.00
CA GLN A 158 10.04 -10.22 -6.90
C GLN A 158 9.87 -9.65 -8.29
N ASP A 159 10.45 -10.33 -9.28
CA ASP A 159 10.32 -10.03 -10.70
C ASP A 159 9.38 -11.00 -11.42
N ALA A 160 9.12 -10.70 -12.69
CA ALA A 160 8.36 -11.55 -13.61
C ALA A 160 6.95 -11.94 -13.11
N ILE A 161 6.26 -11.02 -12.41
CA ILE A 161 4.90 -11.23 -11.89
C ILE A 161 3.79 -10.68 -12.79
N GLY A 162 4.15 -9.86 -13.78
CA GLY A 162 3.24 -9.40 -14.83
C GLY A 162 3.10 -10.53 -15.85
N GLY A 163 1.90 -11.07 -16.02
CA GLY A 163 1.57 -12.34 -16.71
C GLY A 163 1.91 -12.43 -18.20
N THR A 164 2.85 -11.62 -18.71
CA THR A 164 3.50 -11.85 -19.98
C THR A 164 4.29 -13.16 -19.91
N ARG A 165 4.01 -14.08 -20.86
CA ARG A 165 4.75 -15.34 -20.99
C ARG A 165 6.25 -15.04 -20.93
N ARG A 166 7.01 -15.78 -20.13
CA ARG A 166 8.47 -15.77 -20.19
C ARG A 166 8.89 -15.85 -21.67
N PRO A 167 9.79 -14.98 -22.17
CA PRO A 167 10.60 -15.36 -23.32
C PRO A 167 11.25 -16.69 -22.96
N GLY A 168 11.12 -17.69 -23.84
CA GLY A 168 11.81 -18.97 -23.63
C GLY A 168 13.31 -18.72 -23.42
N PRO A 169 14.02 -19.60 -22.70
CA PRO A 169 15.45 -19.44 -22.45
C PRO A 169 16.17 -19.42 -23.80
N GLY A 170 16.58 -18.24 -24.28
CA GLY A 170 17.11 -18.15 -25.64
C GLY A 170 17.52 -16.80 -26.20
N GLN A 171 17.45 -15.67 -25.49
CA GLN A 171 18.04 -14.41 -25.97
C GLN A 171 18.76 -13.67 -24.85
N ALA A 172 20.04 -13.99 -24.70
CA ALA A 172 21.00 -13.05 -24.12
C ALA A 172 21.17 -11.88 -25.10
N PRO A 173 21.33 -10.64 -24.62
CA PRO A 173 21.63 -9.51 -25.49
C PRO A 173 23.03 -9.69 -26.09
N SER A 174 23.10 -9.84 -27.40
CA SER A 174 24.32 -9.66 -28.17
C SER A 174 24.70 -8.18 -28.12
N GLY A 175 25.71 -7.86 -27.31
CA GLY A 175 26.32 -6.54 -27.31
C GLY A 175 26.99 -6.25 -28.65
N THR A 176 26.84 -5.00 -29.10
CA THR A 176 27.72 -4.30 -30.05
C THR A 176 27.97 -2.93 -29.50
#